data_AF-A0A259RLA1-F1
#
_entry.id   AF-A0A259RLA1-F1
#
_cell.length_a   1.000
_cell.length_b   1.000
_cell.length_c   1.000
_cell.angle_alpha   90.00
_cell.angle_beta   90.00
_cell.angle_gamma   90.00
#
_symmetry.space_group_name_H-M   'P 1'
#
loop_
_entity.id
_entity.type
_entity.pdbx_description
1 polymer ?
#
loop_
_entity_poly.entity_id
_entity_poly.type
_entity_poly.pdbx_seq_one_letter_code
_entity_poly.pdbx_strand_id
1 'polypeptide(L)'
;MNRTKRATALASIIAGTLTLGMMATTPADACTRMIYHGLDNLVMTGRSMDWRDPIPADMWIFPRGMTHDGGTGPRSVHWTSKYGSLLVTSFGIAASDGMNEKGLVANLLWLAGSDYPKPDKLEHTLSIAAWAQYFLD
;
A
#
# COMPACT_ATOMS: atom_id res chain seq x y z
N MET A 1 37.29 -38.40 21.85
CA MET A 1 36.41 -38.19 20.68
C MET A 1 37.19 -37.46 19.59
N ASN A 2 37.31 -38.03 18.39
CA ASN A 2 38.26 -37.60 17.36
C ASN A 2 37.93 -36.21 16.78
N ARG A 3 38.94 -35.39 16.44
CA ARG A 3 38.76 -34.00 15.94
C ARG A 3 37.79 -33.91 14.75
N THR A 4 37.81 -34.91 13.87
CA THR A 4 36.93 -35.03 12.71
C THR A 4 35.46 -35.16 13.13
N LYS A 5 35.14 -35.96 14.17
CA LYS A 5 33.76 -36.12 14.67
C LYS A 5 33.22 -34.84 15.31
N ARG A 6 34.09 -34.02 15.91
CA ARG A 6 33.71 -32.70 16.46
C ARG A 6 33.40 -31.68 15.35
N ALA A 7 34.17 -31.67 14.28
CA ALA A 7 33.95 -30.78 13.14
C ALA A 7 32.64 -31.10 12.39
N THR A 8 32.34 -32.39 12.17
CA THR A 8 31.07 -32.81 11.54
C THR A 8 29.87 -32.49 12.43
N ALA A 9 29.98 -32.72 13.75
CA ALA A 9 28.92 -32.36 14.69
C ALA A 9 28.67 -30.85 14.74
N LEU A 10 29.72 -30.02 14.71
CA LEU A 10 29.58 -28.56 14.65
C LEU A 10 28.90 -28.11 13.35
N ALA A 11 29.29 -28.67 12.21
CA ALA A 11 28.69 -28.34 10.91
C ALA A 11 27.21 -28.72 10.84
N SER A 12 26.82 -29.87 11.39
CA SER A 12 25.42 -30.30 11.47
C SER A 12 24.59 -29.43 12.41
N ILE A 13 25.16 -28.96 13.52
CA ILE A 13 24.48 -28.02 14.44
C ILE A 13 24.28 -26.67 13.74
N ILE A 14 25.30 -26.14 13.06
CA ILE A 14 25.22 -24.87 12.33
C ILE A 14 24.16 -24.96 11.21
N ALA A 15 24.18 -26.03 10.41
CA ALA A 15 23.20 -26.26 9.35
C ALA A 15 21.77 -26.43 9.89
N GLY A 16 21.61 -27.11 11.04
CA GLY A 16 20.32 -27.25 11.73
C GLY A 16 19.79 -25.93 12.29
N THR A 17 20.66 -25.08 12.86
CA THR A 17 20.25 -23.75 13.35
C THR A 17 19.90 -22.79 12.22
N LEU A 18 20.57 -22.89 11.06
CA LEU A 18 20.30 -22.03 9.91
C LEU A 18 18.95 -22.38 9.23
N THR A 19 18.63 -23.67 9.15
CA THR A 19 17.33 -24.15 8.62
C THR A 19 16.17 -23.83 9.55
N LEU A 20 16.36 -23.90 10.88
CA LEU A 20 15.33 -23.50 11.85
C LEU A 20 15.06 -21.99 11.84
N GLY A 21 16.10 -21.16 11.63
CA GLY A 21 15.97 -19.72 11.53
C GLY A 21 15.19 -19.24 10.29
N MET A 22 15.26 -19.97 9.18
CA MET A 22 14.48 -19.66 7.97
C MET A 22 12.98 -19.92 8.11
N MET A 23 12.56 -20.77 9.06
CA MET A 23 11.13 -21.03 9.33
C MET A 23 10.52 -20.06 10.36
N ALA A 24 11.32 -19.17 10.95
CA ALA A 24 10.87 -18.19 11.94
C ALA A 24 10.43 -16.86 11.31
N THR A 25 9.96 -16.85 10.06
CA THR A 25 9.29 -15.68 9.51
C THR A 25 7.91 -15.57 10.14
N THR A 26 7.79 -14.78 11.22
CA THR A 26 6.48 -14.34 11.68
C THR A 26 5.84 -13.54 10.54
N PRO A 27 4.66 -13.92 10.03
CA PRO A 27 3.96 -13.10 9.07
C PRO A 27 3.72 -11.74 9.72
N ALA A 28 4.34 -10.70 9.19
CA ALA A 28 3.93 -9.34 9.51
C ALA A 28 2.67 -9.08 8.69
N ASP A 29 1.56 -8.73 9.35
CA ASP A 29 0.40 -8.14 8.67
C ASP A 29 0.85 -6.81 8.08
N ALA A 30 1.27 -6.86 6.82
CA ALA A 30 1.79 -5.73 6.10
C ALA A 30 1.25 -5.78 4.68
N CYS A 31 0.54 -4.72 4.29
CA CYS A 31 0.09 -4.54 2.92
C CYS A 31 1.25 -4.80 1.95
N THR A 32 1.06 -5.69 0.99
CA THR A 32 2.04 -5.99 -0.05
C THR A 32 1.54 -5.45 -1.39
N ARG A 33 2.45 -4.92 -2.21
CA ARG A 33 2.18 -4.49 -3.58
C ARG A 33 3.24 -5.06 -4.52
N MET A 34 2.80 -5.56 -5.66
CA MET A 34 3.68 -6.06 -6.73
C MET A 34 3.22 -5.56 -8.10
N ILE A 35 4.17 -5.42 -9.01
CA ILE A 35 3.92 -5.16 -10.42
C ILE A 35 4.48 -6.35 -11.21
N TYR A 36 3.63 -6.98 -12.01
CA TYR A 36 4.02 -7.99 -12.96
C TYR A 36 4.20 -7.36 -14.35
N HIS A 37 5.37 -7.58 -14.94
CA HIS A 37 5.69 -7.22 -16.32
C HIS A 37 5.70 -8.49 -17.18
N GLY A 38 4.73 -8.61 -18.08
CA GLY A 38 4.56 -9.75 -18.98
C GLY A 38 4.98 -9.45 -20.42
N LEU A 39 4.65 -10.40 -21.32
CA LEU A 39 4.83 -10.23 -22.77
C LEU A 39 3.85 -9.16 -23.32
N ASP A 40 4.13 -8.66 -24.52
CA ASP A 40 3.25 -7.74 -25.26
C ASP A 40 2.85 -6.47 -24.48
N ASN A 41 3.78 -5.93 -23.68
CA ASN A 41 3.58 -4.77 -22.79
C ASN A 41 2.47 -4.96 -21.74
N LEU A 42 2.14 -6.21 -21.39
CA LEU A 42 1.23 -6.50 -20.29
C LEU A 42 1.83 -6.03 -18.96
N VAL A 43 1.13 -5.12 -18.27
CA VAL A 43 1.46 -4.69 -16.91
C VAL A 43 0.27 -4.95 -16.02
N MET A 44 0.47 -5.72 -14.95
CA MET A 44 -0.56 -5.98 -13.95
C MET A 44 -0.06 -5.53 -12.58
N THR A 45 -0.89 -4.79 -11.84
CA THR A 45 -0.59 -4.43 -10.45
C THR A 45 -1.44 -5.29 -9.52
N GLY A 46 -0.80 -5.94 -8.56
CA GLY A 46 -1.45 -6.71 -7.52
C GLY A 46 -1.17 -6.12 -6.15
N ARG A 47 -2.14 -6.20 -5.24
CA ARG A 47 -2.02 -5.71 -3.87
C ARG A 47 -2.80 -6.58 -2.89
N SER A 48 -2.23 -6.82 -1.70
CA SER A 48 -2.96 -7.28 -0.52
C SER A 48 -3.30 -6.12 0.43
N MET A 49 -4.45 -6.19 1.08
CA MET A 49 -4.80 -5.32 2.20
C MET A 49 -4.87 -6.16 3.47
N ASP A 50 -3.85 -5.98 4.31
CA ASP A 50 -3.69 -6.70 5.56
C ASP A 50 -3.94 -5.73 6.70
N TRP A 51 -4.99 -6.00 7.49
CA TRP A 51 -5.43 -5.18 8.61
C TRP A 51 -5.89 -6.08 9.75
N ARG A 52 -5.62 -5.65 10.99
CA ARG A 52 -5.90 -6.45 12.19
C ARG A 52 -7.39 -6.76 12.38
N ASP A 53 -8.23 -5.77 12.11
CA ASP A 53 -9.67 -5.85 12.31
C ASP A 53 -10.39 -5.90 10.95
N PRO A 54 -11.70 -6.24 10.90
CA PRO A 54 -12.48 -6.09 9.68
C PRO A 54 -12.39 -4.65 9.16
N ILE A 55 -12.02 -4.51 7.89
CA ILE A 55 -11.96 -3.23 7.19
C ILE A 55 -13.01 -3.27 6.07
N PRO A 56 -14.22 -2.73 6.28
CA PRO A 56 -15.24 -2.66 5.25
C PRO A 56 -14.69 -1.97 4.01
N ALA A 57 -14.82 -2.66 2.87
CA ALA A 57 -14.35 -2.21 1.58
C ALA A 57 -15.55 -1.99 0.66
N ASP A 58 -15.67 -0.79 0.12
CA ASP A 58 -16.70 -0.43 -0.85
C ASP A 58 -16.06 -0.02 -2.18
N MET A 59 -16.70 -0.36 -3.29
CA MET A 59 -16.23 0.01 -4.62
C MET A 59 -17.06 1.17 -5.18
N TRP A 60 -16.38 2.15 -5.75
CA TRP A 60 -16.98 3.38 -6.25
C TRP A 60 -16.52 3.68 -7.67
N ILE A 61 -17.45 4.11 -8.51
CA ILE A 61 -17.13 4.66 -9.83
C ILE A 61 -17.35 6.17 -9.75
N PHE A 62 -16.29 6.94 -9.99
CA PHE A 62 -16.36 8.39 -10.09
C PHE A 62 -16.14 8.83 -11.54
N PRO A 63 -17.13 9.51 -12.17
CA PRO A 63 -16.93 10.07 -13.50
C PRO A 63 -15.93 11.23 -13.49
N ARG A 64 -15.30 11.49 -14.63
CA ARG A 64 -14.51 12.71 -14.84
C ARG A 64 -15.38 13.97 -14.75
N GLY A 65 -14.77 15.11 -14.43
CA GLY A 65 -15.43 16.41 -14.32
C GLY A 65 -16.05 16.69 -12.96
N MET A 66 -15.84 15.80 -11.97
CA MET A 66 -16.29 16.01 -10.60
C MET A 66 -15.39 17.03 -9.90
N THR A 67 -16.00 17.95 -9.15
CA THR A 67 -15.24 18.89 -8.32
C THR A 67 -15.11 18.32 -6.91
N HIS A 68 -13.89 18.33 -6.38
CA HIS A 68 -13.54 17.79 -5.07
C HIS A 68 -12.91 18.86 -4.17
N ASP A 69 -13.16 18.72 -2.87
CA ASP A 69 -12.50 19.45 -1.78
C ASP A 69 -11.57 18.46 -1.06
N GLY A 70 -10.31 18.86 -0.84
CA GLY A 70 -9.29 18.07 -0.17
C GLY A 70 -9.55 17.78 1.31
N GLY A 71 -10.61 18.32 1.92
CA GLY A 71 -11.10 17.90 3.24
C GLY A 71 -10.26 18.34 4.43
N THR A 72 -9.61 19.50 4.34
CA THR A 72 -8.70 20.04 5.38
C THR A 72 -9.06 21.46 5.83
N GLY A 73 -10.26 21.93 5.49
CA GLY A 73 -10.77 23.24 5.89
C GLY A 73 -10.26 24.37 4.99
N PRO A 74 -9.97 25.57 5.54
CA PRO A 74 -9.70 26.76 4.72
C PRO A 74 -8.50 26.66 3.76
N ARG A 75 -7.58 25.73 3.99
CA ARG A 75 -6.38 25.51 3.15
C ARG A 75 -6.51 24.30 2.22
N SER A 76 -7.70 23.71 2.12
CA SER A 76 -7.98 22.61 1.21
C SER A 76 -7.59 22.93 -0.22
N VAL A 77 -6.87 21.99 -0.84
CA VAL A 77 -6.81 21.93 -2.31
C VAL A 77 -8.19 21.61 -2.86
N HIS A 78 -8.53 22.24 -3.98
CA HIS A 78 -9.74 21.95 -4.73
C HIS A 78 -9.34 21.60 -6.16
N TRP A 79 -9.98 20.59 -6.74
CA TRP A 79 -9.69 20.17 -8.11
C TRP A 79 -10.94 19.69 -8.80
N THR A 80 -10.86 19.63 -10.13
CA THR A 80 -11.87 18.98 -10.98
C THR A 80 -11.21 17.76 -11.62
N SER A 81 -11.83 16.59 -11.48
CA SER A 81 -11.28 15.35 -12.02
C SER A 81 -11.16 15.40 -13.54
N LYS A 82 -9.99 15.04 -14.05
CA LYS A 82 -9.70 14.96 -15.47
C LYS A 82 -10.04 13.59 -16.03
N TYR A 83 -9.90 12.56 -15.19
CA TYR A 83 -10.13 11.16 -15.52
C TYR A 83 -11.24 10.57 -14.64
N GLY A 84 -11.98 9.63 -15.21
CA GLY A 84 -12.87 8.76 -14.43
C GLY A 84 -12.07 7.67 -13.73
N SER A 85 -12.50 7.27 -12.54
CA SER A 85 -11.81 6.29 -11.71
C SER A 85 -12.76 5.25 -11.10
N LEU A 86 -12.22 4.03 -10.93
CA LEU A 86 -12.79 3.00 -10.07
C LEU A 86 -11.93 2.94 -8.81
N LEU A 87 -12.54 3.18 -7.65
CA LEU A 87 -11.85 3.18 -6.36
C LEU A 87 -12.36 2.08 -5.45
N VAL A 88 -11.49 1.69 -4.52
CA VAL A 88 -11.87 0.94 -3.32
C VAL A 88 -11.63 1.85 -2.12
N THR A 89 -12.67 2.02 -1.29
CA THR A 89 -12.57 2.81 -0.06
C THR A 89 -12.49 1.91 1.16
N SER A 90 -11.76 2.36 2.18
CA SER A 90 -11.75 1.76 3.51
C SER A 90 -12.71 2.53 4.42
N PHE A 91 -13.60 1.81 5.10
CA PHE A 91 -14.66 2.36 5.97
C PHE A 91 -15.59 3.36 5.29
N GLY A 92 -15.68 3.36 3.95
CA GLY A 92 -16.46 4.32 3.18
C GLY A 92 -15.92 5.76 3.20
N ILE A 93 -14.75 6.02 3.80
CA ILE A 93 -14.24 7.39 4.04
C ILE A 93 -12.86 7.68 3.45
N ALA A 94 -12.07 6.64 3.13
CA ALA A 94 -10.71 6.82 2.62
C ALA A 94 -10.50 6.01 1.35
N ALA A 95 -10.19 6.68 0.24
CA ALA A 95 -9.76 6.03 -0.99
C ALA A 95 -8.39 5.36 -0.75
N SER A 96 -8.38 4.04 -0.60
CA SER A 96 -7.17 3.29 -0.28
C SER A 96 -6.60 2.56 -1.50
N ASP A 97 -7.42 2.33 -2.52
CA ASP A 97 -7.03 1.68 -3.77
C ASP A 97 -7.82 2.24 -4.97
N GLY A 98 -7.32 2.01 -6.18
CA GLY A 98 -8.08 2.27 -7.40
C GLY A 98 -7.25 2.33 -8.68
N MET A 99 -7.96 2.49 -9.78
CA MET A 99 -7.41 2.68 -11.10
C MET A 99 -8.24 3.68 -11.89
N ASN A 100 -7.59 4.56 -12.66
CA ASN A 100 -8.28 5.46 -13.56
C ASN A 100 -8.40 4.91 -14.99
N GLU A 101 -9.21 5.56 -15.80
CA GLU A 101 -9.48 5.16 -17.19
C GLU A 101 -8.26 5.28 -18.14
N LYS A 102 -7.13 5.80 -17.67
CA LYS A 102 -5.85 5.80 -18.39
C LYS A 102 -4.91 4.68 -17.94
N GLY A 103 -5.37 3.80 -17.04
CA GLY A 103 -4.61 2.67 -16.54
C GLY A 103 -3.61 3.04 -15.44
N LEU A 104 -3.66 4.25 -14.87
CA LEU A 104 -2.89 4.59 -13.68
C LEU A 104 -3.52 3.90 -12.47
N VAL A 105 -2.72 3.15 -11.73
CA VAL A 105 -3.12 2.44 -10.49
C VAL A 105 -2.48 3.12 -9.29
N ALA A 106 -3.27 3.39 -8.25
CA ALA A 106 -2.79 3.93 -6.98
C ALA A 106 -3.21 3.02 -5.82
N ASN A 107 -2.24 2.64 -4.98
CA ASN A 107 -2.47 1.81 -3.80
C ASN A 107 -1.82 2.49 -2.58
N LEU A 108 -2.60 2.86 -1.57
CA LEU A 108 -2.08 3.41 -0.32
C LEU A 108 -1.80 2.28 0.67
N LEU A 109 -0.53 1.92 0.81
CA LEU A 109 -0.07 0.91 1.77
C LEU A 109 0.05 1.56 3.15
N TRP A 110 -0.49 0.90 4.17
CA TRP A 110 -0.48 1.44 5.52
C TRP A 110 0.93 1.39 6.12
N LEU A 111 1.41 2.53 6.65
CA LEU A 111 2.70 2.64 7.29
C LEU A 111 2.62 3.60 8.49
N ALA A 112 2.38 3.04 9.68
CA ALA A 112 2.15 3.80 10.91
C ALA A 112 3.35 4.67 11.34
N GLY A 113 4.57 4.35 10.89
CA GLY A 113 5.78 5.11 11.19
C GLY A 113 6.01 6.33 10.28
N SER A 114 4.99 6.81 9.57
CA SER A 114 5.10 7.95 8.65
C SER A 114 4.90 9.27 9.38
N ASP A 115 5.81 10.22 9.17
CA ASP A 115 5.69 11.59 9.66
C ASP A 115 5.23 12.53 8.55
N TYR A 116 4.11 13.23 8.78
CA TYR A 116 3.59 14.24 7.87
C TYR A 116 3.92 15.66 8.36
N PRO A 117 4.09 16.64 7.46
CA PRO A 117 4.30 18.02 7.86
C PRO A 117 3.15 18.56 8.71
N LYS A 118 3.46 19.47 9.63
CA LYS A 118 2.43 20.15 10.40
C LYS A 118 1.60 21.06 9.47
N PRO A 119 0.25 21.01 9.53
CA PRO A 119 -0.61 21.75 8.60
C PRO A 119 -0.49 23.27 8.65
N ASP A 120 -0.02 23.83 9.76
CA ASP A 120 0.19 25.28 9.96
C ASP A 120 1.35 25.84 9.11
N LYS A 121 2.23 24.97 8.63
CA LYS A 121 3.37 25.34 7.77
C LYS A 121 3.10 25.20 6.28
N LEU A 122 1.88 24.79 5.89
CA LEU A 122 1.51 24.51 4.51
C LEU A 122 0.48 25.54 4.01
N GLU A 123 0.71 26.09 2.82
CA GLU A 123 -0.24 26.97 2.14
C GLU A 123 -1.47 26.21 1.64
N HIS A 124 -1.25 24.98 1.18
CA HIS A 124 -2.29 24.07 0.72
C HIS A 124 -2.16 22.71 1.41
N THR A 125 -3.31 22.14 1.77
CA THR A 125 -3.40 20.86 2.47
C THR A 125 -4.39 19.92 1.78
N LEU A 126 -4.09 18.63 1.87
CA LEU A 126 -4.90 17.55 1.33
C LEU A 126 -5.03 16.46 2.39
N SER A 127 -6.26 16.00 2.62
CA SER A 127 -6.52 14.88 3.51
C SER A 127 -5.89 13.63 2.93
N ILE A 128 -5.20 12.86 3.77
CA ILE A 128 -4.61 11.58 3.38
C ILE A 128 -5.67 10.61 2.83
N ALA A 129 -6.92 10.73 3.31
CA ALA A 129 -8.05 9.93 2.87
C ALA A 129 -8.45 10.19 1.41
N ALA A 130 -8.14 11.36 0.86
CA ALA A 130 -8.41 11.75 -0.52
C ALA A 130 -7.15 11.67 -1.42
N TRP A 131 -6.01 11.23 -0.88
CA TRP A 131 -4.73 11.36 -1.58
C TRP A 131 -4.63 10.48 -2.83
N ALA A 132 -5.12 9.23 -2.75
CA ALA A 132 -5.18 8.35 -3.91
C ALA A 132 -6.17 8.87 -4.97
N GLN A 133 -7.36 9.33 -4.53
CA GLN A 133 -8.36 9.94 -5.41
C GLN A 133 -7.75 11.12 -6.18
N TYR A 134 -7.07 12.04 -5.49
CA TYR A 134 -6.44 13.21 -6.08
C TYR A 134 -5.48 12.87 -7.23
N PHE A 135 -4.73 11.77 -7.12
CA PHE A 135 -3.80 11.34 -8.18
C PHE A 135 -4.46 10.52 -9.30
N LEU A 136 -5.58 9.86 -9.01
CA LEU A 136 -6.31 9.07 -9.99
C LEU A 136 -7.22 9.93 -10.85
N ASP A 137 -7.69 11.04 -10.30
CA ASP A 137 -8.46 12.09 -10.97
C ASP A 137 -7.64 12.86 -12.01
#